data_AF-A0A820AIZ0-F1
#
_entry.id   AF-A0A820AIZ0-F1
#
_cell.length_a   1.000
_cell.length_b   1.000
_cell.length_c   1.000
_cell.angle_alpha   90.00
_cell.angle_beta   90.00
_cell.angle_gamma   90.00
#
_symmetry.space_group_name_H-M   'P 1'
#
loop_
_entity.id
_entity.type
_entity.pdbx_description
1 polymer ?
#
loop_
_entity_poly.entity_id
_entity_poly.type
_entity_poly.pdbx_seq_one_letter_code
_entity_poly.pdbx_strand_id
1 'polypeptide(L)'
;LFKEIRKKLGQKLLVSDLLIKPVQRIMRYQLLLKEILKSTERMGDESRAIRSALQVMIEVPQQANDMMNVGRIKDLPTNVHQLGELKLQDMLSVSDPISSKDSKDIEKKFKERRVFLFQQSMIFCDEIPAKDKYSSPNYTYKYELKINKLQHKEFKRNKELFQFTLVEVDAGNTRRVMCQCKDDEQYELWVTNVNKVLQRQMDLIIALTNPTAALQKDPRSK
;
A
#
# COMPACT_ATOMS: atom_id res chain seq x y z
N LEU A 1 -16.11 34.34 -11.86
CA LEU A 1 -16.70 32.99 -11.64
C LEU A 1 -16.84 32.57 -10.17
N PHE A 2 -15.83 31.99 -9.48
CA PHE A 2 -16.03 31.45 -8.11
C PHE A 2 -16.41 32.51 -7.06
N LYS A 3 -15.90 33.75 -7.18
CA LYS A 3 -16.30 34.87 -6.30
C LYS A 3 -17.77 35.26 -6.48
N GLU A 4 -18.29 35.21 -7.70
CA GLU A 4 -19.70 35.54 -8.00
C GLU A 4 -20.64 34.43 -7.54
N ILE A 5 -20.24 33.17 -7.72
CA ILE A 5 -20.96 32.00 -7.19
C ILE A 5 -21.04 32.08 -5.66
N ARG A 6 -19.94 32.42 -4.98
CA ARG A 6 -19.91 32.64 -3.52
C ARG A 6 -20.92 33.71 -3.09
N LYS A 7 -20.95 34.84 -3.81
CA LYS A 7 -21.87 35.96 -3.53
C LYS A 7 -23.34 35.57 -3.77
N LYS A 8 -23.64 34.84 -4.85
CA LYS A 8 -24.99 34.31 -5.15
C LYS A 8 -25.49 33.32 -4.09
N LEU A 9 -24.60 32.48 -3.56
CA LEU A 9 -24.94 31.47 -2.55
C LEU A 9 -24.93 32.00 -1.10
N GLY A 10 -24.62 33.28 -0.87
CA GLY A 10 -24.53 33.87 0.46
C GLY A 10 -23.43 33.25 1.35
N GLN A 11 -22.47 32.56 0.75
CA GLN A 11 -21.43 31.82 1.47
C GLN A 11 -20.36 32.78 2.01
N LYS A 12 -20.11 32.73 3.32
CA LYS A 12 -19.06 33.54 3.97
C LYS A 12 -17.65 32.99 3.70
N LEU A 13 -17.54 31.67 3.56
CA LEU A 13 -16.28 30.94 3.36
C LEU A 13 -15.86 30.92 1.89
N LEU A 14 -14.55 30.94 1.63
CA LEU A 14 -14.01 30.72 0.29
C LEU A 14 -14.19 29.25 -0.11
N VAL A 15 -14.16 28.99 -1.42
CA VAL A 15 -14.22 27.62 -1.96
C VAL A 15 -13.06 26.78 -1.41
N SER A 16 -11.86 27.34 -1.29
CA SER A 16 -10.71 26.70 -0.63
C SER A 16 -11.01 26.24 0.79
N ASP A 17 -11.72 27.06 1.57
CA ASP A 17 -12.08 26.77 2.97
C ASP A 17 -13.15 25.69 3.09
N LEU A 18 -13.95 25.50 2.04
CA LEU A 18 -14.92 24.41 1.93
C LEU A 18 -14.24 23.11 1.48
N LEU A 19 -13.33 23.19 0.52
CA LEU A 19 -12.62 22.04 -0.05
C LEU A 19 -11.66 21.37 0.95
N ILE A 20 -11.17 22.09 1.96
CA ILE A 20 -10.33 21.50 3.02
C ILE A 20 -11.16 20.75 4.09
N LYS A 21 -12.49 20.96 4.16
CA LYS A 21 -13.33 20.36 5.22
C LYS A 21 -13.32 18.84 5.25
N PRO A 22 -13.36 18.09 4.12
CA PRO A 22 -13.27 16.63 4.15
C PRO A 22 -11.96 16.15 4.77
N VAL A 23 -10.83 16.78 4.40
CA VAL A 23 -9.50 16.48 4.96
C VAL A 23 -9.47 16.76 6.47
N GLN A 24 -10.03 17.89 6.90
CA GLN A 24 -10.15 18.22 8.33
C GLN A 24 -11.08 17.26 9.07
N ARG A 25 -12.17 16.82 8.42
CA ARG A 25 -13.19 15.98 9.04
C ARG A 25 -12.69 14.57 9.28
N ILE A 26 -12.00 13.98 8.30
CA ILE A 26 -11.44 12.63 8.44
C ILE A 26 -10.42 12.56 9.58
N MET A 27 -9.58 13.59 9.74
CA MET A 27 -8.62 13.69 10.85
C MET A 27 -9.27 13.86 12.24
N ARG A 28 -10.52 14.35 12.30
CA ARG A 28 -11.24 14.55 13.58
C ARG A 28 -11.87 13.28 14.13
N TYR A 29 -12.21 12.30 13.30
CA TYR A 29 -12.90 11.08 13.78
C TYR A 29 -12.06 10.30 14.80
N GLN A 30 -10.75 10.19 14.60
CA GLN A 30 -9.86 9.55 15.57
C GLN A 30 -9.82 10.28 16.93
N LEU A 31 -10.02 11.61 16.96
CA LEU A 31 -10.03 12.37 18.22
C LEU A 31 -11.32 12.11 18.98
N LEU A 32 -12.47 12.16 18.28
CA LEU A 32 -13.78 11.88 18.87
C LEU A 32 -13.87 10.45 19.41
N LEU A 33 -13.37 9.47 18.65
CA LEU A 33 -13.34 8.07 19.10
C LEU A 33 -12.43 7.84 20.31
N LYS A 34 -11.31 8.58 20.42
CA LYS A 34 -10.45 8.56 21.62
C LYS A 34 -11.20 9.10 22.85
N GLU A 35 -11.97 10.18 22.71
CA GLU A 35 -12.76 10.75 23.81
C GLU A 35 -13.90 9.84 24.26
N ILE A 36 -14.59 9.21 23.31
CA ILE A 36 -15.62 8.20 23.60
C ILE A 36 -14.99 7.01 24.32
N LEU A 37 -13.89 6.46 23.80
CA LEU A 37 -13.18 5.32 24.39
C LEU A 37 -12.80 5.59 25.85
N LYS A 38 -12.20 6.75 26.11
CA LYS A 38 -11.82 7.20 27.46
C LYS A 38 -13.02 7.28 28.41
N SER A 39 -14.21 7.60 27.88
CA SER A 39 -15.42 7.73 28.68
C SER A 39 -16.04 6.35 28.97
N THR A 40 -16.11 5.46 27.98
CA THR A 40 -16.61 4.07 28.16
C THR A 40 -15.70 3.23 29.05
N GLU A 41 -14.37 3.41 28.97
CA GLU A 41 -13.44 2.70 29.86
C GLU A 41 -13.61 3.10 31.33
N ARG A 42 -13.91 4.37 31.60
CA ARG A 42 -14.23 4.85 32.96
C ARG A 42 -15.52 4.24 33.50
N MET A 43 -16.44 3.86 32.63
CA MET A 43 -17.71 3.22 32.99
C MET A 43 -17.59 1.71 33.16
N GLY A 44 -16.42 1.12 32.89
CA GLY A 44 -16.19 -0.32 33.00
C GLY A 44 -16.71 -1.15 31.82
N ASP A 45 -17.12 -0.50 30.72
CA ASP A 45 -17.69 -1.18 29.55
C ASP A 45 -16.63 -1.81 28.63
N GLU A 46 -16.96 -2.98 28.06
CA GLU A 46 -16.10 -3.69 27.13
C GLU A 46 -16.01 -2.96 25.78
N SER A 47 -15.01 -2.08 25.65
CA SER A 47 -14.92 -1.14 24.53
C SER A 47 -14.26 -1.70 23.25
N ARG A 48 -14.37 -3.01 23.00
CA ARG A 48 -13.65 -3.69 21.90
C ARG A 48 -13.99 -3.12 20.52
N ALA A 49 -15.28 -2.86 20.27
CA ALA A 49 -15.73 -2.27 19.01
C ALA A 49 -15.18 -0.84 18.79
N ILE A 50 -15.13 -0.03 19.86
CA ILE A 50 -14.62 1.35 19.81
C ILE A 50 -13.10 1.35 19.54
N ARG A 51 -12.35 0.44 20.18
CA ARG A 51 -10.91 0.25 19.90
C ARG A 51 -10.65 -0.10 18.43
N SER A 52 -11.44 -1.03 17.89
CA SER A 52 -11.32 -1.43 16.48
C SER A 52 -11.67 -0.28 15.53
N ALA A 53 -12.76 0.45 15.80
CA ALA A 53 -13.13 1.63 15.01
C ALA A 53 -12.07 2.74 15.08
N LEU A 54 -11.46 2.95 16.25
CA LEU A 54 -10.39 3.91 16.44
C LEU A 54 -9.16 3.53 15.61
N GLN A 55 -8.78 2.25 15.60
CA GLN A 55 -7.67 1.77 14.78
C GLN A 55 -7.89 2.08 13.30
N VAL A 56 -9.08 1.78 12.77
CA VAL A 56 -9.44 2.12 11.38
C VAL A 56 -9.35 3.63 11.13
N MET A 57 -9.84 4.46 12.06
CA MET A 57 -9.82 5.92 11.90
C MET A 57 -8.44 6.56 12.07
N ILE A 58 -7.46 5.82 12.61
CA ILE A 58 -6.04 6.20 12.59
C ILE A 58 -5.42 5.83 11.23
N GLU A 59 -5.77 4.65 10.69
CA GLU A 59 -5.22 4.14 9.43
C GLU A 59 -5.74 4.89 8.19
N VAL A 60 -7.03 5.24 8.13
CA VAL A 60 -7.64 5.85 6.94
C VAL A 60 -6.99 7.19 6.53
N PRO A 61 -6.73 8.15 7.44
CA PRO A 61 -5.99 9.37 7.08
C PRO A 61 -4.59 9.10 6.56
N GLN A 62 -3.89 8.11 7.14
CA GLN A 62 -2.56 7.71 6.70
C GLN A 62 -2.62 7.14 5.28
N GLN A 63 -3.57 6.23 5.01
CA GLN A 63 -3.79 5.68 3.67
C GLN A 63 -4.13 6.77 2.64
N ALA A 64 -4.98 7.73 2.99
CA ALA A 64 -5.31 8.85 2.11
C ALA A 64 -4.07 9.71 1.80
N ASN A 65 -3.22 9.95 2.81
CA ASN A 65 -1.95 10.63 2.63
C ASN A 65 -1.00 9.82 1.73
N ASP A 66 -0.94 8.51 1.93
CA ASP A 66 -0.09 7.63 1.13
C ASP A 66 -0.52 7.59 -0.34
N MET A 67 -1.83 7.59 -0.59
CA MET A 67 -2.41 7.66 -1.94
C MET A 67 -2.13 8.99 -2.66
N MET A 68 -1.83 10.08 -1.94
CA MET A 68 -1.36 11.31 -2.58
C MET A 68 -0.01 11.11 -3.28
N ASN A 69 0.86 10.25 -2.75
CA ASN A 69 2.12 9.91 -3.42
C ASN A 69 1.87 9.05 -4.67
N VAL A 70 0.92 8.12 -4.60
CA VAL A 70 0.52 7.30 -5.75
C VAL A 70 -0.03 8.16 -6.90
N GLY A 71 -0.81 9.20 -6.58
CA GLY A 71 -1.32 10.15 -7.57
C GLY A 71 -0.24 10.98 -8.30
N ARG A 72 1.02 10.93 -7.83
CA ARG A 72 2.18 11.59 -8.46
C ARG A 72 3.01 10.65 -9.33
N ILE A 73 2.58 9.39 -9.49
CA ILE A 73 3.20 8.44 -10.41
C ILE A 73 2.79 8.82 -11.84
N LYS A 74 3.79 9.15 -12.67
CA LYS A 74 3.65 9.37 -14.10
C LYS A 74 3.73 8.06 -14.86
N ASP A 75 3.02 8.00 -15.98
CA ASP A 75 3.05 6.91 -16.95
C ASP A 75 2.67 5.53 -16.38
N LEU A 76 1.84 5.51 -15.33
CA LEU A 76 1.28 4.27 -14.79
C LEU A 76 0.26 3.70 -15.79
N PRO A 77 0.48 2.50 -16.37
CA PRO A 77 -0.42 1.94 -17.39
C PRO A 77 -1.73 1.44 -16.78
N THR A 78 -1.70 1.03 -15.51
CA THR A 78 -2.83 0.44 -14.81
C THR A 78 -3.60 1.52 -14.03
N ASN A 79 -4.93 1.46 -14.05
CA ASN A 79 -5.73 2.34 -13.21
C ASN A 79 -5.48 2.04 -11.73
N VAL A 80 -5.16 3.07 -10.94
CA VAL A 80 -4.87 2.96 -9.50
C VAL A 80 -5.99 2.23 -8.74
N HIS A 81 -7.25 2.41 -9.12
CA HIS A 81 -8.38 1.72 -8.48
C HIS A 81 -8.36 0.19 -8.66
N GLN A 82 -7.70 -0.33 -9.71
CA GLN A 82 -7.58 -1.76 -9.96
C GLN A 82 -6.44 -2.41 -9.15
N LEU A 83 -5.53 -1.61 -8.58
CA LEU A 83 -4.42 -2.12 -7.76
C LEU A 83 -4.91 -2.60 -6.37
N GLY A 84 -6.07 -2.13 -5.94
CA GLY A 84 -6.61 -2.35 -4.60
C GLY A 84 -6.01 -1.40 -3.56
N GLU A 85 -6.09 -1.79 -2.30
CA GLU A 85 -5.57 -0.98 -1.19
C GLU A 85 -4.04 -0.97 -1.17
N LEU A 86 -3.44 0.22 -1.01
CA LEU A 86 -2.01 0.37 -0.76
C LEU A 86 -1.68 -0.11 0.66
N LYS A 87 -0.74 -1.05 0.76
CA LYS A 87 -0.33 -1.68 2.04
C LYS A 87 0.95 -1.11 2.59
N LEU A 88 1.90 -0.78 1.72
CA LEU A 88 3.20 -0.26 2.14
C LEU A 88 3.82 0.54 0.99
N GLN A 89 4.58 1.58 1.33
CA GLN A 89 5.44 2.27 0.39
C GLN A 89 6.74 2.69 1.06
N ASP A 90 7.86 2.56 0.37
CA ASP A 90 9.16 3.02 0.88
C ASP A 90 10.19 3.08 -0.25
N MET A 91 11.34 3.69 0.02
CA MET A 91 12.53 3.60 -0.83
C MET A 91 13.29 2.30 -0.50
N LEU A 92 13.58 1.52 -1.54
CA LEU A 92 14.35 0.29 -1.47
C LEU A 92 15.45 0.28 -2.54
N SER A 93 16.53 -0.43 -2.26
CA SER A 93 17.55 -0.71 -3.26
C SER A 93 17.15 -1.95 -4.06
N VAL A 94 16.88 -1.79 -5.36
CA VAL A 94 16.22 -2.83 -6.17
C VAL A 94 17.08 -3.18 -7.39
N SER A 95 17.25 -4.48 -7.64
CA SER A 95 17.92 -4.97 -8.85
C SER A 95 17.02 -4.80 -10.08
N ASP A 96 17.61 -4.57 -11.25
CA ASP A 96 16.86 -4.68 -12.50
C ASP A 96 16.26 -6.11 -12.65
N PRO A 97 15.07 -6.28 -13.28
CA PRO A 97 14.45 -7.59 -13.46
C PRO A 97 15.30 -8.49 -14.34
N ILE A 98 15.69 -9.66 -13.83
CA ILE A 98 16.50 -10.64 -14.57
C ILE A 98 15.56 -11.70 -15.13
N SER A 99 15.54 -11.87 -16.47
CA SER A 99 14.83 -12.97 -17.12
C SER A 99 15.68 -14.24 -17.11
N SER A 100 15.06 -15.40 -16.91
CA SER A 100 15.73 -16.71 -17.02
C SER A 100 16.31 -17.01 -18.41
N LYS A 101 15.97 -16.23 -19.44
CA LYS A 101 16.52 -16.35 -20.80
C LYS A 101 17.81 -15.56 -21.00
N ASP A 102 18.10 -14.60 -20.13
CA ASP A 102 19.29 -13.75 -20.19
C ASP A 102 20.35 -14.27 -19.21
N SER A 103 20.78 -15.52 -19.45
CA SER A 103 21.80 -16.24 -18.67
C SER A 103 23.23 -15.78 -19.01
N LYS A 104 23.47 -14.48 -19.03
CA LYS A 104 24.83 -13.92 -19.02
C LYS A 104 24.96 -13.02 -17.81
N ASP A 105 26.11 -13.09 -17.16
CA ASP A 105 26.53 -12.34 -15.97
C ASP A 105 26.29 -10.82 -16.10
N ILE A 106 25.04 -10.41 -16.01
CA ILE A 106 24.66 -9.03 -15.80
C ILE A 106 24.94 -8.80 -14.32
N GLU A 107 26.01 -8.05 -14.03
CA GLU A 107 26.23 -7.49 -12.70
C GLU A 107 24.90 -6.99 -12.14
N LYS A 108 24.50 -7.52 -10.98
CA LYS A 108 23.27 -7.11 -10.31
C LYS A 108 23.44 -5.67 -9.85
N LYS A 109 23.11 -4.73 -10.73
CA LYS A 109 23.11 -3.31 -10.41
C LYS A 109 21.84 -3.00 -9.62
N PHE A 110 22.04 -2.65 -8.36
CA PHE A 110 20.99 -2.13 -7.51
C PHE A 110 20.81 -0.64 -7.78
N LYS A 111 19.56 -0.21 -7.82
CA LYS A 111 19.16 1.19 -7.98
C LYS A 111 18.15 1.51 -6.89
N GLU A 112 18.24 2.71 -6.33
CA GLU A 112 17.21 3.20 -5.42
C GLU A 112 15.90 3.41 -6.18
N ARG A 113 14.84 2.77 -5.70
CA ARG A 113 13.51 2.85 -6.29
C ARG A 113 12.47 3.06 -5.20
N ARG A 114 11.49 3.90 -5.52
CA ARG A 114 10.27 3.99 -4.71
C ARG A 114 9.39 2.79 -5.05
N VAL A 115 9.11 1.96 -4.05
CA VAL A 115 8.30 0.76 -4.21
C VAL A 115 6.95 0.96 -3.52
N PHE A 116 5.87 0.61 -4.21
CA PHE A 116 4.50 0.67 -3.71
C PHE A 116 3.89 -0.74 -3.73
N LEU A 117 3.54 -1.27 -2.56
CA LEU A 117 2.89 -2.57 -2.41
C LEU A 117 1.38 -2.39 -2.30
N PHE A 118 0.64 -2.85 -3.29
CA PHE A 118 -0.81 -2.93 -3.26
C PHE A 118 -1.29 -4.37 -3.07
N GLN A 119 -2.60 -4.55 -2.87
CA GLN A 119 -3.23 -5.88 -2.79
C GLN A 119 -3.05 -6.70 -4.08
N GLN A 120 -3.11 -6.06 -5.25
CA GLN A 120 -3.08 -6.76 -6.54
C GLN A 120 -1.74 -6.67 -7.27
N SER A 121 -0.88 -5.69 -6.95
CA SER A 121 0.41 -5.51 -7.62
C SER A 121 1.43 -4.80 -6.74
N MET A 122 2.72 -4.98 -7.08
CA MET A 122 3.82 -4.21 -6.52
C MET A 122 4.44 -3.36 -7.62
N ILE A 123 4.47 -2.04 -7.44
CA ILE A 123 4.90 -1.06 -8.44
C ILE A 123 6.26 -0.50 -8.07
N PHE A 124 7.14 -0.39 -9.06
CA PHE A 124 8.49 0.14 -8.92
C PHE A 124 8.64 1.41 -9.74
N CYS A 125 9.08 2.49 -9.09
CA CYS A 125 9.24 3.80 -9.70
C CYS A 125 10.62 4.38 -9.44
N ASP A 126 11.12 5.17 -10.38
CA ASP A 126 12.20 6.12 -10.09
C ASP A 126 11.61 7.32 -9.34
N GLU A 127 12.29 7.74 -8.27
CA GLU A 127 11.94 8.96 -7.54
C GLU A 127 12.67 10.16 -8.15
N ILE A 128 11.89 11.14 -8.60
CA ILE A 128 12.39 12.45 -9.01
C ILE A 128 12.28 13.35 -7.78
N PRO A 129 13.40 13.75 -7.17
CA PRO A 129 13.37 14.58 -5.98
C PRO A 129 12.68 15.91 -6.27
N ALA A 130 12.11 16.50 -5.22
CA ALA A 130 11.50 17.81 -5.31
C ALA A 130 12.50 18.86 -5.79
N LYS A 131 12.06 19.78 -6.65
CA LYS A 131 12.92 20.87 -7.16
C LYS A 131 13.25 21.88 -6.06
N ASP A 132 12.40 21.99 -5.05
CA ASP A 132 12.54 22.88 -3.91
C ASP A 132 11.91 22.24 -2.66
N LYS A 133 12.11 22.89 -1.50
CA LYS A 133 11.59 22.46 -0.19
C LYS A 133 10.07 22.53 -0.04
N TYR A 134 9.36 23.08 -1.02
CA TYR A 134 7.90 23.26 -0.99
C TYR A 134 7.18 22.32 -1.96
N SER A 135 7.89 21.75 -2.93
CA SER A 135 7.39 20.74 -3.84
C SER A 135 7.50 19.35 -3.22
N SER A 136 6.57 18.49 -3.59
CA SER A 136 6.69 17.05 -3.33
C SER A 136 7.49 16.37 -4.45
N PRO A 137 8.12 15.21 -4.18
CA PRO A 137 8.75 14.40 -5.23
C PRO A 137 7.71 13.88 -6.22
N ASN A 138 8.15 13.62 -7.45
CA ASN A 138 7.36 12.93 -8.47
C ASN A 138 7.93 11.53 -8.69
N TYR A 139 7.10 10.61 -9.19
CA TYR A 139 7.51 9.24 -9.42
C TYR A 139 7.35 8.88 -10.90
N THR A 140 8.33 8.22 -11.50
CA THR A 140 8.23 7.72 -12.88
C THR A 140 8.11 6.22 -12.85
N TYR A 141 7.01 5.68 -13.38
CA TYR A 141 6.79 4.25 -13.47
C TYR A 141 7.93 3.54 -14.23
N LYS A 142 8.34 2.35 -13.76
CA LYS A 142 9.30 1.49 -14.46
C LYS A 142 8.69 0.14 -14.83
N TYR A 143 8.23 -0.58 -13.82
CA TYR A 143 7.57 -1.86 -14.00
C TYR A 143 6.70 -2.19 -12.79
N GLU A 144 5.81 -3.14 -12.96
CA GLU A 144 5.01 -3.74 -11.89
C GLU A 144 5.24 -5.26 -11.86
N LEU A 145 5.07 -5.85 -10.68
CA LEU A 145 4.96 -7.29 -10.49
C LEU A 145 3.55 -7.58 -10.00
N LYS A 146 2.81 -8.44 -10.70
CA LYS A 146 1.43 -8.74 -10.29
C LYS A 146 1.42 -9.78 -9.19
N ILE A 147 0.71 -9.51 -8.09
CA ILE A 147 0.65 -10.41 -6.93
C ILE A 147 0.13 -11.79 -7.33
N ASN A 148 -0.83 -11.87 -8.26
CA ASN A 148 -1.36 -13.13 -8.76
C ASN A 148 -0.33 -14.01 -9.51
N LYS A 149 0.78 -13.43 -9.96
CA LYS A 149 1.88 -14.13 -10.63
C LYS A 149 3.10 -14.36 -9.71
N LEU A 150 3.07 -13.79 -8.51
CA LEU A 150 4.06 -14.04 -7.46
C LEU A 150 3.59 -15.24 -6.64
N GLN A 151 4.20 -16.41 -6.81
CA GLN A 151 3.87 -17.58 -6.00
C GLN A 151 4.65 -17.54 -4.68
N HIS A 152 4.02 -17.94 -3.55
CA HIS A 152 4.65 -17.94 -2.23
C HIS A 152 5.98 -18.73 -2.16
N LYS A 153 6.10 -19.81 -2.95
CA LYS A 153 7.33 -20.63 -3.03
C LYS A 153 8.54 -19.91 -3.61
N GLU A 154 8.30 -18.82 -4.35
CA GLU A 154 9.37 -18.12 -5.06
C GLU A 154 9.79 -16.82 -4.36
N PHE A 155 9.14 -16.49 -3.24
CA PHE A 155 9.59 -15.47 -2.33
C PHE A 155 10.74 -16.00 -1.46
N LYS A 156 11.95 -15.46 -1.65
CA LYS A 156 13.13 -15.84 -0.87
C LYS A 156 13.54 -14.73 0.08
N ARG A 157 13.95 -15.10 1.29
CA ARG A 157 14.33 -14.20 2.38
C ARG A 157 15.81 -14.39 2.72
N ASN A 158 16.54 -13.29 2.87
CA ASN A 158 17.92 -13.28 3.32
C ASN A 158 18.08 -12.18 4.37
N LYS A 159 18.00 -12.57 5.65
CA LYS A 159 18.06 -11.66 6.79
C LYS A 159 19.45 -11.03 6.96
N GLU A 160 20.52 -11.76 6.62
CA GLU A 160 21.90 -11.27 6.77
C GLU A 160 22.19 -10.04 5.89
N LEU A 161 21.55 -9.97 4.72
CA LEU A 161 21.70 -8.86 3.77
C LEU A 161 20.51 -7.91 3.76
N PHE A 162 19.51 -8.11 4.64
CA PHE A 162 18.22 -7.42 4.62
C PHE A 162 17.54 -7.47 3.24
N GLN A 163 17.64 -8.61 2.57
CA GLN A 163 17.22 -8.80 1.19
C GLN A 163 16.04 -9.77 1.08
N PHE A 164 15.11 -9.46 0.20
CA PHE A 164 14.10 -10.40 -0.25
C PHE A 164 14.05 -10.45 -1.78
N THR A 165 13.76 -11.62 -2.33
CA THR A 165 13.67 -11.85 -3.77
C THR A 165 12.24 -12.21 -4.13
N LEU A 166 11.72 -11.51 -5.13
CA LEU A 166 10.43 -11.77 -5.76
C LEU A 166 10.67 -12.40 -7.12
N VAL A 167 9.89 -13.41 -7.43
CA VAL A 167 9.92 -14.07 -8.73
C VAL A 167 8.51 -14.07 -9.28
N GLU A 168 8.36 -13.52 -10.48
CA GLU A 168 7.13 -13.50 -11.25
C GLU A 168 7.24 -14.53 -12.37
N VAL A 169 6.26 -15.44 -12.45
CA VAL A 169 6.19 -16.45 -13.50
C VAL A 169 5.00 -16.15 -14.40
N ASP A 170 5.27 -15.94 -15.68
CA ASP A 170 4.25 -15.62 -16.69
C ASP A 170 4.50 -16.40 -17.98
N ALA A 171 3.62 -17.35 -18.31
CA ALA A 171 3.63 -18.11 -19.57
C ALA A 171 5.02 -18.62 -20.01
N GLY A 172 5.84 -19.11 -19.07
CA GLY A 172 7.18 -19.65 -19.34
C GLY A 172 8.32 -18.61 -19.33
N ASN A 173 8.04 -17.35 -19.03
CA ASN A 173 9.04 -16.36 -18.66
C ASN A 173 9.09 -16.22 -17.13
N THR A 174 10.30 -16.20 -16.57
CA THR A 174 10.52 -16.00 -15.14
C THR A 174 11.30 -14.71 -14.97
N ARG A 175 10.71 -13.74 -14.26
CA ARG A 175 11.37 -12.48 -13.91
C ARG A 175 11.72 -12.50 -12.43
N ARG A 176 12.98 -12.27 -12.11
CA ARG A 176 13.47 -12.18 -10.73
C ARG A 176 13.85 -10.76 -10.39
N VAL A 177 13.35 -10.26 -9.27
CA VAL A 177 13.68 -8.93 -8.72
C VAL A 177 14.14 -9.11 -7.28
N MET A 178 15.31 -8.57 -6.95
CA MET A 178 15.84 -8.56 -5.59
C MET A 178 15.67 -7.17 -5.01
N CYS A 179 15.12 -7.09 -3.81
CA CYS A 179 14.95 -5.86 -3.05
C CYS A 179 15.81 -5.95 -1.79
N GLN A 180 16.57 -4.90 -1.51
CA GLN A 180 17.38 -4.74 -0.32
C GLN A 180 16.84 -3.57 0.50
N CYS A 181 16.67 -3.82 1.80
CA CYS A 181 16.25 -2.85 2.79
C CYS A 181 17.48 -2.23 3.47
N LYS A 182 17.30 -1.06 4.09
CA LYS A 182 18.36 -0.32 4.77
C LYS A 182 18.66 -0.85 6.18
N ASP A 183 17.67 -1.45 6.85
CA ASP A 183 17.72 -1.93 8.22
C ASP A 183 16.78 -3.14 8.45
N ASP A 184 16.93 -3.81 9.60
CA ASP A 184 16.14 -4.99 9.97
C ASP A 184 14.65 -4.64 10.17
N GLU A 185 14.34 -3.45 10.67
CA GLU A 185 12.96 -3.00 10.90
C GLU A 185 12.20 -2.88 9.58
N GLN A 186 12.77 -2.18 8.60
CA GLN A 186 12.23 -2.06 7.26
C GLN A 186 12.12 -3.46 6.62
N TYR A 187 13.15 -4.30 6.74
CA TYR A 187 13.13 -5.65 6.20
C TYR A 187 11.97 -6.51 6.74
N GLU A 188 11.82 -6.59 8.07
CA GLU A 188 10.75 -7.37 8.71
C GLU A 188 9.37 -6.79 8.36
N LEU A 189 9.24 -5.46 8.26
CA LEU A 189 8.01 -4.80 7.84
C LEU A 189 7.62 -5.18 6.40
N TRP A 190 8.56 -5.14 5.45
CA TRP A 190 8.31 -5.51 4.05
C TRP A 190 7.98 -7.00 3.92
N VAL A 191 8.80 -7.87 4.51
CA VAL A 191 8.60 -9.31 4.50
C VAL A 191 7.22 -9.68 5.07
N THR A 192 6.85 -9.09 6.20
CA THR A 192 5.56 -9.35 6.84
C THR A 192 4.40 -8.92 5.95
N ASN A 193 4.46 -7.73 5.36
CA ASN A 193 3.37 -7.21 4.52
C ASN A 193 3.24 -7.96 3.19
N VAL A 194 4.36 -8.27 2.52
CA VAL A 194 4.37 -9.09 1.29
C VAL A 194 3.78 -10.48 1.58
N ASN A 195 4.21 -11.14 2.66
CA ASN A 195 3.66 -12.43 3.06
C ASN A 195 2.15 -12.36 3.34
N LYS A 196 1.68 -11.32 4.03
CA LYS A 196 0.24 -11.13 4.29
C LYS A 196 -0.56 -10.97 2.98
N VAL A 197 -0.02 -10.26 2.00
CA VAL A 197 -0.67 -10.07 0.70
C VAL A 197 -0.69 -11.38 -0.10
N LEU A 198 0.43 -12.10 -0.17
CA LEU A 198 0.52 -13.41 -0.83
C LEU A 198 -0.39 -14.45 -0.18
N GLN A 199 -0.45 -14.49 1.16
CA GLN A 199 -1.30 -15.43 1.88
C GLN A 199 -2.78 -15.17 1.61
N ARG A 200 -3.22 -13.91 1.64
CA ARG A 200 -4.61 -13.55 1.30
C ARG A 200 -4.96 -13.97 -0.12
N GLN A 201 -4.06 -13.77 -1.07
CA GLN A 201 -4.26 -14.19 -2.45
C GLN A 201 -4.42 -15.72 -2.55
N MET A 202 -3.57 -16.47 -1.84
CA MET A 202 -3.67 -17.93 -1.77
C MET A 202 -4.99 -18.38 -1.15
N ASP A 203 -5.42 -17.77 -0.04
CA ASP A 203 -6.69 -18.10 0.61
C ASP A 203 -7.89 -17.83 -0.31
N LEU A 204 -7.87 -16.75 -1.09
CA LEU A 204 -8.89 -16.45 -2.10
C LEU A 204 -8.91 -17.51 -3.21
N ILE A 205 -7.75 -17.93 -3.73
CA ILE A 205 -7.67 -18.98 -4.76
C ILE A 205 -8.21 -20.31 -4.20
N ILE A 206 -7.87 -20.66 -2.96
CA ILE A 206 -8.38 -21.86 -2.30
C ILE A 206 -9.91 -21.78 -2.15
N ALA A 207 -10.44 -20.63 -1.73
CA ALA A 207 -11.88 -20.44 -1.60
C ALA A 207 -12.62 -20.55 -2.94
N LEU A 208 -12.04 -20.04 -4.03
CA LEU A 208 -12.62 -20.13 -5.38
C LEU A 208 -12.56 -21.55 -5.95
N THR A 209 -11.49 -22.30 -5.64
CA THR A 209 -11.30 -23.68 -6.12
C THR A 209 -12.06 -24.70 -5.29
N ASN A 210 -12.28 -24.42 -4.00
CA ASN A 210 -13.03 -25.29 -3.07
C ASN A 210 -14.06 -24.47 -2.25
N PRO A 211 -15.17 -24.04 -2.87
CA PRO A 211 -16.16 -23.16 -2.23
C PRO A 211 -16.81 -23.76 -0.97
N THR A 212 -16.90 -25.09 -0.88
CA THR A 212 -17.46 -25.81 0.29
C THR A 212 -16.55 -25.78 1.53
N ALA A 213 -15.22 -25.67 1.36
CA ALA A 213 -14.28 -25.59 2.48
C ALA A 213 -14.20 -24.18 3.11
N ALA A 214 -14.48 -23.13 2.34
CA ALA A 214 -14.51 -21.75 2.82
C ALA A 214 -15.69 -21.48 3.77
N LEU A 215 -16.83 -22.15 3.55
CA LEU A 215 -18.03 -22.05 4.40
C LEU A 215 -17.86 -22.71 5.77
N GLN A 216 -16.97 -23.69 5.92
CA GLN A 216 -16.73 -24.39 7.20
C GLN A 216 -15.84 -23.60 8.17
N LYS A 217 -15.18 -22.52 7.71
CA LYS A 217 -14.37 -21.63 8.56
C LYS A 217 -15.14 -20.45 9.13
N ASP A 218 -16.45 -20.31 8.88
CA ASP A 218 -17.25 -19.28 9.54
C ASP A 218 -17.69 -19.79 10.93
N PRO A 219 -17.17 -19.23 12.04
CA PRO A 219 -17.61 -19.59 13.39
C PRO A 219 -19.06 -19.15 13.68
N ARG A 220 -19.79 -18.57 12.71
CA ARG A 220 -21.21 -18.19 12.84
C ARG A 220 -22.20 -19.24 12.33
N SER A 221 -21.77 -20.45 11.98
CA SER A 221 -22.68 -21.54 11.57
C SER A 221 -23.04 -22.56 12.65
N LYS A 222 -22.89 -22.22 13.93
CA LYS A 222 -23.53 -22.93 15.04
C LYS A 222 -24.06 -21.95 16.08
#